data_AF-A0A7D8UDX3-F1
#
_entry.id   AF-A0A7D8UDX3-F1
#
_cell.length_a   1.000
_cell.length_b   1.000
_cell.length_c   1.000
_cell.angle_alpha   90.00
_cell.angle_beta   90.00
_cell.angle_gamma   90.00
#
_symmetry.space_group_name_H-M   'P 1'
#
loop_
_entity.id
_entity.type
_entity.pdbx_description
1 polymer ?
#
loop_
_entity_poly.entity_id
_entity_poly.type
_entity_poly.pdbx_seq_one_letter_code
_entity_poly.pdbx_strand_id
1 'polypeptide(L)'
;MFVALLGFIWSPAGSVDAQELPRLTTLSRGDVEFQVPDKPYHILSRGDVEIVIVNNEAVDDEVLSGHRAGYSGIARMTHSQRPDNLFVPAYAGFNFEHIHDGTTQESAILFEPRHAPMELRVIDPFTVDLYQPPTPYWGLESCQRFRLLEDGVIEIAFECIPRRDAYQNGYIGLFWASYIHRPESLDIHFIGRPDQAAAGEDWVRGVTPSHGVRATHRSVTDTRDLRHDPDFPLTLVFGMSDFRYTQPWYYGISRGMALVQMFRPQDKIRISQSPSGGGSGNPAWDFQFLVPDYRVGQRYQFVMRAAYLPFESPEQVTAATRRHREILGH
;
A
#
# COMPACT_ATOMS: atom_id res chain seq x y z
N MET A 1 23.52 -66.37 -22.34
CA MET A 1 23.22 -65.74 -21.04
C MET A 1 23.78 -64.32 -21.09
N PHE A 2 22.97 -63.35 -21.51
CA PHE A 2 23.33 -61.93 -21.52
C PHE A 2 22.14 -61.18 -20.94
N VAL A 3 22.31 -60.68 -19.71
CA VAL A 3 21.32 -59.88 -18.99
C VAL A 3 21.56 -58.44 -19.41
N ALA A 4 20.57 -57.84 -20.07
CA ALA A 4 20.55 -56.41 -20.37
C ALA A 4 20.09 -55.63 -19.12
N LEU A 5 20.98 -54.79 -18.57
CA LEU A 5 20.62 -53.79 -17.57
C LEU A 5 19.88 -52.63 -18.25
N LEU A 6 18.60 -52.46 -17.94
CA LEU A 6 17.83 -51.24 -18.22
C LEU A 6 18.18 -50.19 -17.15
N GLY A 7 18.99 -49.21 -17.52
CA GLY A 7 19.19 -47.99 -16.72
C GLY A 7 17.99 -47.07 -16.86
N PHE A 8 17.23 -46.90 -15.77
CA PHE A 8 16.23 -45.84 -15.68
C PHE A 8 16.95 -44.50 -15.50
N ILE A 9 16.91 -43.67 -16.53
CA ILE A 9 17.32 -42.26 -16.45
C ILE A 9 16.21 -41.52 -15.73
N TRP A 10 16.52 -41.04 -14.52
CA TRP A 10 15.68 -40.13 -13.76
C TRP A 10 15.79 -38.74 -14.39
N SER A 11 14.78 -38.31 -15.14
CA SER A 11 14.67 -36.90 -15.53
C SER A 11 14.31 -36.08 -14.30
N PRO A 12 15.09 -35.07 -13.91
CA PRO A 12 14.66 -34.16 -12.86
C PRO A 12 13.43 -33.43 -13.37
N ALA A 13 12.38 -33.41 -12.55
CA ALA A 13 11.21 -32.58 -12.77
C ALA A 13 11.67 -31.15 -13.06
N GLY A 14 11.36 -30.67 -14.27
CA GLY A 14 11.57 -29.27 -14.62
C GLY A 14 10.90 -28.41 -13.55
N SER A 15 11.68 -27.53 -12.93
CA SER A 15 11.17 -26.44 -12.14
C SER A 15 10.11 -25.73 -12.97
N VAL A 16 8.88 -25.73 -12.48
CA VAL A 16 7.83 -24.86 -13.01
C VAL A 16 8.34 -23.45 -12.81
N ASP A 17 8.76 -22.84 -13.92
CA ASP A 17 9.25 -21.48 -13.99
C ASP A 17 8.12 -20.59 -13.44
N ALA A 18 8.32 -20.06 -12.24
CA ALA A 18 7.38 -19.11 -11.66
C ALA A 18 7.45 -17.89 -12.57
N GLN A 19 6.43 -17.72 -13.41
CA GLN A 19 6.35 -16.67 -14.42
C GLN A 19 6.86 -15.35 -13.84
N GLU A 20 7.97 -14.84 -14.39
CA GLU A 20 8.63 -13.65 -13.88
C GLU A 20 7.61 -12.51 -13.74
N LEU A 21 7.51 -11.92 -12.55
CA LEU A 21 6.59 -10.81 -12.32
C LEU A 21 6.88 -9.68 -13.34
N PRO A 22 5.87 -8.98 -13.87
CA PRO A 22 6.09 -7.80 -14.69
C PRO A 22 7.05 -6.83 -14.00
N ARG A 23 8.00 -6.24 -14.73
CA ARG A 23 8.92 -5.24 -14.21
C ARG A 23 8.26 -3.88 -14.33
N LEU A 24 7.88 -3.27 -13.22
CA LEU A 24 6.96 -2.12 -13.22
C LEU A 24 7.65 -0.79 -12.93
N THR A 25 8.78 -0.79 -12.22
CA THR A 25 9.42 0.43 -11.70
C THR A 25 10.88 0.54 -12.16
N THR A 26 11.51 1.69 -11.92
CA THR A 26 12.95 1.93 -12.14
C THR A 26 13.85 1.01 -11.29
N LEU A 27 13.31 0.36 -10.25
CA LEU A 27 14.03 -0.69 -9.50
C LEU A 27 14.37 -1.90 -10.37
N SER A 28 13.41 -2.33 -11.21
CA SER A 28 13.53 -3.54 -12.03
C SER A 28 13.73 -3.24 -13.52
N ARG A 29 13.52 -1.99 -13.93
CA ARG A 29 13.68 -1.50 -15.29
C ARG A 29 14.84 -0.50 -15.41
N GLY A 30 16.02 -1.02 -15.75
CA GLY A 30 17.20 -0.19 -16.04
C GLY A 30 17.14 0.55 -17.39
N ASP A 31 16.11 0.29 -18.20
CA ASP A 31 15.87 0.94 -19.50
C ASP A 31 14.99 2.19 -19.39
N VAL A 32 14.43 2.47 -18.22
CA VAL A 32 13.59 3.66 -17.98
C VAL A 32 14.48 4.83 -17.61
N GLU A 33 14.48 5.85 -18.46
CA GLU A 33 15.10 7.14 -18.15
C GLU A 33 14.25 7.92 -17.14
N PHE A 34 14.91 8.70 -16.28
CA PHE A 34 14.25 9.57 -15.32
C PHE A 34 15.14 10.77 -14.97
N GLN A 35 14.53 11.78 -14.38
CA GLN A 35 15.20 12.93 -13.78
C GLN A 35 14.94 12.96 -12.27
N VAL A 36 15.98 13.26 -11.48
CA VAL A 36 15.82 13.61 -10.06
C VAL A 36 15.58 15.13 -9.98
N PRO A 37 14.44 15.59 -9.45
CA PRO A 37 14.15 17.02 -9.34
C PRO A 37 14.94 17.67 -8.20
N ASP A 38 15.14 18.99 -8.28
CA ASP A 38 15.84 19.76 -7.24
C ASP A 38 15.03 19.86 -5.93
N LYS A 39 13.70 19.79 -6.04
CA LYS A 39 12.78 19.80 -4.91
C LYS A 39 12.54 18.37 -4.42
N PRO A 40 12.33 18.17 -3.10
CA PRO A 40 12.01 16.86 -2.52
C PRO A 40 10.61 16.33 -2.89
N TYR A 41 9.90 17.01 -3.81
CA TYR A 41 8.58 16.65 -4.29
C TYR A 41 8.42 16.92 -5.79
N HIS A 42 7.41 16.30 -6.39
CA HIS A 42 6.96 16.57 -7.76
C HIS A 42 5.43 16.60 -7.83
N ILE A 43 4.90 17.45 -8.70
CA ILE A 43 3.45 17.65 -8.86
C ILE A 43 2.98 16.94 -10.12
N LEU A 44 1.96 16.10 -9.98
CA LEU A 44 1.26 15.48 -11.11
C LEU A 44 -0.15 16.07 -11.17
N SER A 45 -0.58 16.48 -12.36
CA SER A 45 -1.93 17.00 -12.59
C SER A 45 -2.51 16.40 -13.88
N ARG A 46 -3.70 15.82 -13.78
CA ARG A 46 -4.41 15.22 -14.92
C ARG A 46 -5.89 15.00 -14.58
N GLY A 47 -6.76 15.26 -15.55
CA GLY A 47 -8.20 15.28 -15.31
C GLY A 47 -8.54 16.35 -14.28
N ASP A 48 -9.35 15.98 -13.29
CA ASP A 48 -9.74 16.86 -12.19
C ASP A 48 -8.83 16.74 -10.96
N VAL A 49 -7.76 15.94 -11.00
CA VAL A 49 -6.92 15.61 -9.84
C VAL A 49 -5.53 16.22 -9.95
N GLU A 50 -5.05 16.79 -8.85
CA GLU A 50 -3.64 17.15 -8.65
C GLU A 50 -3.11 16.44 -7.40
N ILE A 51 -1.91 15.88 -7.52
CA ILE A 51 -1.18 15.27 -6.40
C ILE A 51 0.25 15.78 -6.31
N VAL A 52 0.74 15.91 -5.08
CA VAL A 52 2.14 16.24 -4.78
C VAL A 52 2.79 15.01 -4.17
N ILE A 53 3.66 14.35 -4.94
CA ILE A 53 4.45 13.20 -4.48
C ILE A 53 5.71 13.72 -3.80
N VAL A 54 6.00 13.27 -2.58
CA VAL A 54 7.14 13.70 -1.79
C VAL A 54 8.01 12.51 -1.38
N ASN A 55 9.32 12.73 -1.29
CA ASN A 55 10.20 11.80 -0.60
C ASN A 55 10.01 11.93 0.94
N ASN A 56 10.93 11.39 1.74
CA ASN A 56 10.81 11.47 3.20
C ASN A 56 11.51 12.67 3.85
N GLU A 57 11.90 13.69 3.07
CA GLU A 57 12.42 14.95 3.61
C GLU A 57 11.31 15.88 4.09
N ALA A 58 11.66 16.83 4.97
CA ALA A 58 10.73 17.90 5.36
C ALA A 58 10.59 18.91 4.22
N VAL A 59 9.40 19.49 4.09
CA VAL A 59 9.13 20.58 3.14
C VAL A 59 8.34 21.66 3.86
N ASP A 60 8.80 22.90 3.76
CA ASP A 60 8.08 24.05 4.28
C ASP A 60 8.19 25.20 3.28
N ASP A 61 7.30 25.19 2.29
CA ASP A 61 7.18 26.23 1.28
C ASP A 61 5.71 26.47 0.88
N GLU A 62 5.48 27.26 -0.17
CA GLU A 62 4.15 27.63 -0.64
C GLU A 62 3.33 26.45 -1.20
N VAL A 63 3.99 25.36 -1.61
CA VAL A 63 3.32 24.15 -2.11
C VAL A 63 2.96 23.23 -0.96
N LEU A 64 3.92 22.99 -0.05
CA LEU A 64 3.77 22.14 1.12
C LEU A 64 4.18 22.93 2.37
N SER A 65 3.18 23.49 3.06
CA SER A 65 3.39 24.24 4.29
C SER A 65 3.45 23.30 5.50
N GLY A 66 4.61 23.26 6.18
CA GLY A 66 4.82 22.47 7.39
C GLY A 66 4.85 20.95 7.23
N HIS A 67 5.14 20.41 6.04
CA HIS A 67 5.29 18.97 5.81
C HIS A 67 6.51 18.42 6.57
N ARG A 68 6.29 17.41 7.42
CA ARG A 68 7.34 16.91 8.31
C ARG A 68 8.20 15.84 7.63
N ALA A 69 9.49 15.83 7.96
CA ALA A 69 10.37 14.72 7.61
C ALA A 69 9.82 13.38 8.11
N GLY A 70 10.09 12.34 7.34
CA GLY A 70 9.68 10.96 7.58
C GLY A 70 8.32 10.58 7.02
N TYR A 71 7.60 11.48 6.37
CA TYR A 71 6.33 11.18 5.70
C TYR A 71 6.51 11.27 4.19
N SER A 72 6.40 10.12 3.52
CA SER A 72 6.59 9.94 2.09
C SER A 72 5.27 9.64 1.38
N GLY A 73 5.28 9.57 0.04
CA GLY A 73 4.09 9.23 -0.74
C GLY A 73 3.38 10.49 -1.22
N ILE A 74 2.07 10.62 -0.97
CA ILE A 74 1.27 11.75 -1.46
C ILE A 74 1.06 12.77 -0.35
N ALA A 75 1.85 13.84 -0.31
CA ALA A 75 1.71 14.90 0.70
C ALA A 75 0.42 15.72 0.51
N ARG A 76 0.02 15.92 -0.74
CA ARG A 76 -1.18 16.68 -1.10
C ARG A 76 -1.97 15.99 -2.20
N MET A 77 -3.28 15.92 -2.02
CA MET A 77 -4.23 15.46 -3.04
C MET A 77 -5.43 16.41 -3.05
N THR A 78 -5.75 16.93 -4.24
CA THR A 78 -6.87 17.86 -4.46
C THR A 78 -7.70 17.42 -5.66
N HIS A 79 -8.89 18.00 -5.78
CA HIS A 79 -9.79 17.82 -6.91
C HIS A 79 -10.34 19.17 -7.38
N SER A 80 -10.76 19.31 -8.64
CA SER A 80 -11.33 20.57 -9.16
C SER A 80 -12.55 21.05 -8.37
N GLN A 81 -13.32 20.13 -7.79
CA GLN A 81 -14.46 20.41 -6.89
C GLN A 81 -14.06 20.54 -5.40
N ARG A 82 -12.81 20.23 -5.05
CA ARG A 82 -12.27 20.30 -3.69
C ARG A 82 -10.78 20.70 -3.73
N PRO A 83 -10.46 22.00 -3.75
CA PRO A 83 -9.07 22.46 -3.87
C PRO A 83 -8.24 22.31 -2.59
N ASP A 84 -8.88 22.06 -1.44
CA ASP A 84 -8.18 21.82 -0.18
C ASP A 84 -7.55 20.42 -0.16
N ASN A 85 -6.41 20.28 0.52
CA ASN A 85 -5.73 18.99 0.69
C ASN A 85 -6.62 17.97 1.44
N LEU A 86 -6.70 16.75 0.91
CA LEU A 86 -7.30 15.61 1.59
C LEU A 86 -6.51 15.17 2.84
N PHE A 87 -5.20 15.27 2.82
CA PHE A 87 -4.31 14.75 3.87
C PHE A 87 -3.95 15.80 4.91
N VAL A 88 -3.56 15.35 6.10
CA VAL A 88 -3.02 16.23 7.16
C VAL A 88 -1.76 16.93 6.62
N PRO A 89 -1.67 18.28 6.56
CA PRO A 89 -0.56 19.00 5.92
C PRO A 89 0.83 18.62 6.41
N ALA A 90 0.94 18.26 7.70
CA ALA A 90 2.20 17.87 8.30
C ALA A 90 2.64 16.43 7.95
N TYR A 91 1.75 15.63 7.37
CA TYR A 91 1.92 14.20 7.06
C TYR A 91 1.56 13.92 5.59
N ALA A 92 1.44 12.64 5.21
CA ALA A 92 1.13 12.23 3.84
C ALA A 92 0.06 11.11 3.78
N GLY A 93 -0.59 11.01 2.62
CA GLY A 93 -1.31 9.84 2.17
C GLY A 93 -0.39 8.79 1.55
N PHE A 94 -0.80 7.53 1.56
CA PHE A 94 -0.01 6.43 0.96
C PHE A 94 1.44 6.41 1.46
N ASN A 95 1.65 6.80 2.72
CA ASN A 95 2.96 6.86 3.34
C ASN A 95 3.43 5.45 3.64
N PHE A 96 4.56 5.04 3.04
CA PHE A 96 5.18 3.76 3.38
C PHE A 96 5.78 3.88 4.78
N GLU A 97 5.10 3.29 5.76
CA GLU A 97 5.27 3.61 7.17
C GLU A 97 6.13 2.58 7.89
N HIS A 98 5.88 1.29 7.63
CA HIS A 98 6.48 0.21 8.40
C HIS A 98 7.07 -0.91 7.55
N ILE A 99 8.17 -1.46 8.08
CA ILE A 99 8.68 -2.79 7.75
C ILE A 99 8.76 -3.59 9.05
N HIS A 100 8.25 -4.82 9.06
CA HIS A 100 8.32 -5.71 10.20
C HIS A 100 8.31 -7.18 9.79
N ASP A 101 8.72 -8.06 10.70
CA ASP A 101 8.50 -9.52 10.66
C ASP A 101 7.68 -10.00 11.86
N GLY A 102 7.08 -9.07 12.61
CA GLY A 102 6.34 -9.36 13.84
C GLY A 102 7.21 -9.60 15.07
N THR A 103 8.53 -9.48 14.97
CA THR A 103 9.39 -9.41 16.15
C THR A 103 9.38 -8.01 16.78
N THR A 104 9.49 -7.94 18.09
CA THR A 104 9.60 -6.67 18.82
C THR A 104 10.95 -6.04 18.52
N GLN A 105 10.93 -4.81 17.99
CA GLN A 105 12.10 -4.03 17.63
C GLN A 105 11.95 -2.60 18.13
N GLU A 106 13.06 -1.85 18.17
CA GLU A 106 13.02 -0.42 18.42
C GLU A 106 12.14 0.31 17.39
N SER A 107 11.46 1.37 17.81
CA SER A 107 10.58 2.15 16.93
C SER A 107 11.30 2.62 15.65
N ALA A 108 12.55 3.10 15.75
CA ALA A 108 13.33 3.53 14.59
C ALA A 108 13.55 2.44 13.54
N ILE A 109 13.58 1.16 13.95
CA ILE A 109 13.69 0.00 13.05
C ILE A 109 12.34 -0.30 12.40
N LEU A 110 11.25 -0.27 13.17
CA LEU A 110 9.90 -0.53 12.64
C LEU A 110 9.39 0.58 11.72
N PHE A 111 9.86 1.81 11.92
CA PHE A 111 9.58 2.99 11.11
C PHE A 111 10.73 3.34 10.17
N GLU A 112 11.63 2.39 9.88
CA GLU A 112 12.80 2.59 9.05
C GLU A 112 12.52 3.26 7.68
N PRO A 113 11.39 2.98 6.98
CA PRO A 113 11.03 3.71 5.76
C PRO A 113 11.03 5.25 5.93
N ARG A 114 10.68 5.74 7.13
CA ARG A 114 10.66 7.17 7.45
C ARG A 114 12.04 7.78 7.63
N HIS A 115 13.08 6.97 7.76
CA HIS A 115 14.42 7.43 8.10
C HIS A 115 15.44 7.15 6.99
N ALA A 116 15.31 6.03 6.28
CA ALA A 116 16.19 5.68 5.18
C ALA A 116 15.91 6.59 3.96
N PRO A 117 16.91 7.31 3.41
CA PRO A 117 16.67 8.27 2.32
C PRO A 117 15.92 7.68 1.13
N MET A 118 15.05 8.46 0.52
CA MET A 118 14.36 8.09 -0.72
C MET A 118 14.70 9.05 -1.86
N GLU A 119 14.85 8.51 -3.07
CA GLU A 119 15.12 9.25 -4.30
C GLU A 119 13.83 9.37 -5.12
N LEU A 120 13.44 10.61 -5.42
CA LEU A 120 12.33 10.90 -6.30
C LEU A 120 12.81 10.88 -7.76
N ARG A 121 12.18 10.06 -8.59
CA ARG A 121 12.55 9.82 -9.99
C ARG A 121 11.39 10.15 -10.91
N VAL A 122 11.43 11.29 -11.55
CA VAL A 122 10.41 11.76 -12.50
C VAL A 122 10.67 11.12 -13.86
N ILE A 123 9.72 10.33 -14.35
CA ILE A 123 9.85 9.58 -15.60
C ILE A 123 9.23 10.36 -16.76
N ASP A 124 8.02 10.86 -16.53
CA ASP A 124 7.26 11.67 -17.49
C ASP A 124 6.30 12.59 -16.72
N PRO A 125 5.57 13.51 -17.39
CA PRO A 125 4.68 14.48 -16.72
C PRO A 125 3.55 13.87 -15.87
N PHE A 126 3.32 12.56 -15.95
CA PHE A 126 2.25 11.85 -15.26
C PHE A 126 2.75 10.66 -14.44
N THR A 127 4.07 10.43 -14.35
CA THR A 127 4.65 9.24 -13.73
C THR A 127 5.90 9.59 -12.92
N VAL A 128 5.88 9.21 -11.64
CA VAL A 128 7.00 9.37 -10.71
C VAL A 128 7.24 8.07 -9.97
N ASP A 129 8.51 7.71 -9.83
CA ASP A 129 8.97 6.66 -8.93
C ASP A 129 9.54 7.27 -7.65
N LEU A 130 9.23 6.65 -6.51
CA LEU A 130 9.88 6.91 -5.24
C LEU A 130 10.72 5.68 -4.87
N TYR A 131 12.01 5.75 -5.16
CA TYR A 131 12.96 4.68 -4.93
C TYR A 131 13.57 4.79 -3.53
N GLN A 132 13.73 3.66 -2.85
CA GLN A 132 14.44 3.56 -1.60
C GLN A 132 15.52 2.46 -1.73
N PRO A 133 16.81 2.79 -1.50
CA PRO A 133 17.87 1.79 -1.48
C PRO A 133 17.67 0.80 -0.33
N PRO A 134 18.43 -0.32 -0.27
CA PRO A 134 18.28 -1.31 0.79
C PRO A 134 18.33 -0.65 2.17
N THR A 135 17.24 -0.74 2.94
CA THR A 135 17.15 -0.04 4.22
C THR A 135 18.19 -0.55 5.24
N PRO A 136 18.69 0.29 6.18
CA PRO A 136 19.83 -0.04 7.05
C PRO A 136 19.70 -1.28 7.97
N TYR A 137 18.52 -1.65 8.44
CA TYR A 137 18.25 -2.81 9.29
C TYR A 137 17.62 -3.95 8.50
N TRP A 138 16.51 -3.70 7.78
CA TRP A 138 15.79 -4.76 7.07
C TRP A 138 16.47 -5.13 5.75
N GLY A 139 17.19 -4.20 5.12
CA GLY A 139 17.83 -4.41 3.82
C GLY A 139 16.81 -4.60 2.71
N LEU A 140 15.62 -4.03 2.87
CA LEU A 140 14.59 -4.03 1.86
C LEU A 140 14.89 -2.91 0.87
N GLU A 141 15.22 -3.25 -0.37
CA GLU A 141 15.21 -2.27 -1.45
C GLU A 141 13.79 -2.18 -2.00
N SER A 142 13.30 -0.97 -2.26
CA SER A 142 11.94 -0.80 -2.74
C SER A 142 11.77 0.37 -3.70
N CYS A 143 10.69 0.34 -4.46
CA CYS A 143 10.29 1.46 -5.32
C CYS A 143 8.77 1.50 -5.45
N GLN A 144 8.20 2.70 -5.29
CA GLN A 144 6.77 2.95 -5.44
C GLN A 144 6.56 3.85 -6.66
N ARG A 145 5.91 3.34 -7.70
CA ARG A 145 5.51 4.12 -8.88
C ARG A 145 4.14 4.71 -8.66
N PHE A 146 4.03 6.03 -8.79
CA PHE A 146 2.77 6.75 -8.89
C PHE A 146 2.56 7.17 -10.34
N ARG A 147 1.48 6.70 -10.96
CA ARG A 147 1.07 7.10 -12.30
C ARG A 147 -0.32 7.71 -12.27
N LEU A 148 -0.45 8.97 -12.70
CA LEU A 148 -1.73 9.65 -12.81
C LEU A 148 -2.35 9.37 -14.19
N LEU A 149 -3.43 8.58 -14.20
CA LEU A 149 -4.13 8.14 -15.41
C LEU A 149 -4.98 9.27 -16.00
N GLU A 150 -5.43 9.08 -17.25
CA GLU A 150 -6.19 10.09 -18.02
C GLU A 150 -7.44 10.60 -17.31
N ASP A 151 -8.11 9.75 -16.56
CA ASP A 151 -9.32 10.04 -15.79
C ASP A 151 -9.03 10.54 -14.36
N GLY A 152 -7.77 10.81 -14.02
CA GLY A 152 -7.37 11.29 -12.69
C GLY A 152 -7.22 10.17 -11.65
N VAL A 153 -7.47 8.90 -12.00
CA VAL A 153 -7.17 7.77 -11.12
C VAL A 153 -5.65 7.58 -11.01
N ILE A 154 -5.18 7.30 -9.80
CA ILE A 154 -3.77 7.06 -9.52
C ILE A 154 -3.54 5.56 -9.55
N GLU A 155 -2.64 5.08 -10.40
CA GLU A 155 -2.12 3.72 -10.32
C GLU A 155 -0.84 3.71 -9.49
N ILE A 156 -0.81 2.87 -8.46
CA ILE A 156 0.36 2.70 -7.59
C ILE A 156 0.88 1.27 -7.79
N ALA A 157 2.12 1.16 -8.27
CA ALA A 157 2.82 -0.12 -8.34
C ALA A 157 4.00 -0.10 -7.35
N PHE A 158 4.05 -1.09 -6.48
CA PHE A 158 5.14 -1.24 -5.52
C PHE A 158 5.98 -2.46 -5.90
N GLU A 159 7.30 -2.30 -5.93
CA GLU A 159 8.24 -3.41 -6.03
C GLU A 159 9.20 -3.39 -4.84
N CYS A 160 9.53 -4.56 -4.30
CA CYS A 160 10.60 -4.68 -3.30
C CYS A 160 11.45 -5.93 -3.51
N ILE A 161 12.70 -5.85 -3.07
CA ILE A 161 13.67 -6.94 -3.07
C ILE A 161 14.37 -6.96 -1.70
N PRO A 162 14.21 -8.02 -0.89
CA PRO A 162 14.98 -8.19 0.32
C PRO A 162 16.42 -8.56 -0.06
N ARG A 163 17.39 -7.70 0.30
CA ARG A 163 18.81 -7.88 -0.04
C ARG A 163 19.62 -8.63 1.02
N ARG A 164 18.98 -9.00 2.13
CA ARG A 164 19.55 -9.86 3.18
C ARG A 164 18.46 -10.65 3.89
N ASP A 165 18.90 -11.66 4.63
CA ASP A 165 18.04 -12.46 5.50
C ASP A 165 17.92 -11.79 6.87
N ALA A 166 16.93 -10.90 7.03
CA ALA A 166 16.73 -10.08 8.24
C ALA A 166 15.40 -10.36 8.98
N TYR A 167 14.56 -11.27 8.46
CA TYR A 167 13.19 -11.47 8.94
C TYR A 167 13.07 -12.84 9.63
N GLN A 168 13.06 -12.85 10.96
CA GLN A 168 13.17 -14.02 11.83
C GLN A 168 11.93 -14.93 11.76
N ASN A 169 10.74 -14.36 11.57
CA ASN A 169 9.51 -15.14 11.44
C ASN A 169 9.21 -15.59 10.00
N GLY A 170 10.15 -15.41 9.05
CA GLY A 170 10.03 -15.93 7.69
C GLY A 170 9.04 -15.17 6.79
N TYR A 171 8.64 -13.96 7.15
CA TYR A 171 7.81 -13.10 6.30
C TYR A 171 8.22 -11.63 6.39
N ILE A 172 7.86 -10.88 5.36
CA ILE A 172 7.98 -9.42 5.30
C ILE A 172 6.59 -8.83 5.43
N GLY A 173 6.39 -8.00 6.44
CA GLY A 173 5.19 -7.19 6.64
C GLY A 173 5.46 -5.72 6.33
N LEU A 174 4.66 -5.16 5.43
CA LEU A 174 4.78 -3.79 4.94
C LEU A 174 3.46 -3.05 5.16
N PHE A 175 3.53 -1.78 5.58
CA PHE A 175 2.35 -1.00 5.95
C PHE A 175 2.35 0.37 5.29
N TRP A 176 1.19 0.79 4.79
CA TRP A 176 0.95 2.13 4.25
C TRP A 176 -0.12 2.84 5.05
N ALA A 177 0.17 4.08 5.42
CA ALA A 177 -0.75 4.94 6.14
C ALA A 177 -1.28 6.09 5.28
N SER A 178 -2.57 6.40 5.41
CA SER A 178 -3.14 7.60 4.79
C SER A 178 -3.85 8.48 5.80
N TYR A 179 -3.18 9.53 6.28
CA TYR A 179 -3.71 10.41 7.34
C TYR A 179 -4.68 11.46 6.77
N ILE A 180 -5.97 11.25 7.01
CA ILE A 180 -7.03 12.10 6.43
C ILE A 180 -7.25 13.33 7.31
N HIS A 181 -7.33 14.51 6.69
CA HIS A 181 -7.51 15.77 7.40
C HIS A 181 -8.98 16.00 7.78
N ARG A 182 -9.31 15.82 9.06
CA ARG A 182 -10.59 16.20 9.67
C ARG A 182 -11.83 15.89 8.80
N PRO A 183 -12.02 14.62 8.36
CA PRO A 183 -13.24 14.23 7.69
C PRO A 183 -14.43 14.31 8.64
N GLU A 184 -15.64 14.35 8.08
CA GLU A 184 -16.89 14.28 8.86
C GLU A 184 -17.07 12.92 9.54
N SER A 185 -16.48 11.87 8.96
CA SER A 185 -16.54 10.51 9.47
C SER A 185 -15.16 9.85 9.46
N LEU A 186 -14.90 9.02 10.46
CA LEU A 186 -13.62 8.33 10.64
C LEU A 186 -13.59 6.93 10.00
N ASP A 187 -14.74 6.46 9.57
CA ASP A 187 -14.97 5.11 9.08
C ASP A 187 -14.49 4.90 7.64
N ILE A 188 -14.46 3.62 7.27
CA ILE A 188 -14.30 3.16 5.91
C ILE A 188 -15.48 2.25 5.54
N HIS A 189 -15.70 2.07 4.25
CA HIS A 189 -16.74 1.23 3.69
C HIS A 189 -16.14 0.21 2.73
N PHE A 190 -16.47 -1.06 2.90
CA PHE A 190 -16.01 -2.15 2.04
C PHE A 190 -17.07 -3.23 1.89
N ILE A 191 -17.00 -4.01 0.81
CA ILE A 191 -17.88 -5.18 0.65
C ILE A 191 -17.27 -6.35 1.41
N GLY A 192 -18.06 -6.95 2.30
CA GLY A 192 -17.59 -8.01 3.16
C GLY A 192 -18.70 -8.71 3.93
N ARG A 193 -18.28 -9.45 4.95
CA ARG A 193 -19.18 -10.21 5.82
C ARG A 193 -18.56 -10.40 7.20
N PRO A 194 -19.35 -10.74 8.24
CA PRO A 194 -18.80 -11.16 9.52
C PRO A 194 -17.81 -12.32 9.35
N ASP A 195 -16.72 -12.32 10.10
CA ASP A 195 -15.63 -13.31 10.00
C ASP A 195 -16.13 -14.76 10.17
N GLN A 196 -17.13 -14.95 11.02
CA GLN A 196 -17.75 -16.25 11.30
C GLN A 196 -18.84 -16.65 10.28
N ALA A 197 -19.19 -15.79 9.32
CA ALA A 197 -20.20 -16.09 8.31
C ALA A 197 -19.63 -16.99 7.19
N ALA A 198 -20.34 -18.06 6.85
CA ALA A 198 -19.92 -19.01 5.83
C ALA A 198 -20.07 -18.48 4.39
N ALA A 199 -21.10 -17.66 4.13
CA ALA A 199 -21.47 -17.15 2.81
C ALA A 199 -22.08 -15.74 2.91
N GLY A 200 -22.30 -15.12 1.75
CA GLY A 200 -22.88 -13.78 1.63
C GLY A 200 -21.85 -12.66 1.61
N GLU A 201 -22.27 -11.49 1.14
CA GLU A 201 -21.55 -10.23 1.22
C GLU A 201 -22.54 -9.08 1.27
N ASP A 202 -22.17 -8.01 1.96
CA ASP A 202 -22.92 -6.76 2.03
C ASP A 202 -21.94 -5.59 2.24
N TRP A 203 -22.44 -4.37 2.14
CA TRP A 203 -21.73 -3.18 2.58
C TRP A 203 -21.46 -3.23 4.08
N VAL A 204 -20.18 -3.27 4.44
CA VAL A 204 -19.71 -3.15 5.81
C VAL A 204 -19.26 -1.71 6.04
N ARG A 205 -19.82 -1.09 7.09
CA ARG A 205 -19.29 0.14 7.68
C ARG A 205 -18.22 -0.25 8.70
N GLY A 206 -16.96 -0.13 8.33
CA GLY A 206 -15.82 -0.39 9.19
C GLY A 206 -15.62 0.74 10.19
N VAL A 207 -15.88 0.47 11.48
CA VAL A 207 -15.59 1.38 12.59
C VAL A 207 -14.64 0.70 13.56
N THR A 208 -13.51 1.34 13.85
CA THR A 208 -12.56 0.90 14.88
C THR A 208 -12.76 1.70 16.17
N PRO A 209 -12.95 1.05 17.34
CA PRO A 209 -13.20 1.76 18.61
C PRO A 209 -12.02 2.62 19.08
N SER A 210 -10.80 2.17 18.83
CA SER A 210 -9.56 2.84 19.20
C SER A 210 -8.40 2.29 18.37
N HIS A 211 -7.29 3.03 18.33
CA HIS A 211 -6.10 2.60 17.60
C HIS A 211 -5.67 1.17 18.02
N GLY A 212 -5.54 0.28 17.03
CA GLY A 212 -5.14 -1.11 17.23
C GLY A 212 -6.28 -2.08 17.57
N VAL A 213 -7.51 -1.61 17.79
CA VAL A 213 -8.63 -2.48 18.18
C VAL A 213 -9.57 -2.69 17.01
N ARG A 214 -9.72 -3.95 16.57
CA ARG A 214 -10.59 -4.34 15.42
C ARG A 214 -10.33 -3.48 14.17
N ALA A 215 -9.06 -3.12 13.98
CA ALA A 215 -8.58 -2.17 12.98
C ALA A 215 -8.33 -2.82 11.62
N THR A 216 -8.13 -4.14 11.56
CA THR A 216 -7.65 -4.82 10.35
C THR A 216 -8.64 -5.84 9.81
N HIS A 217 -9.00 -5.69 8.54
CA HIS A 217 -9.95 -6.52 7.80
C HIS A 217 -9.19 -7.36 6.77
N ARG A 218 -9.28 -8.69 6.88
CA ARG A 218 -8.63 -9.64 5.97
C ARG A 218 -9.57 -10.05 4.83
N SER A 219 -9.03 -10.44 3.69
CA SER A 219 -9.83 -11.14 2.66
C SER A 219 -10.43 -12.40 3.25
N VAL A 220 -11.63 -12.80 2.82
CA VAL A 220 -12.17 -14.15 3.08
C VAL A 220 -11.25 -15.29 2.61
N THR A 221 -10.34 -15.02 1.67
CA THR A 221 -9.35 -15.99 1.15
C THR A 221 -7.94 -15.84 1.76
N ASP A 222 -7.75 -14.90 2.70
CA ASP A 222 -6.47 -14.74 3.40
C ASP A 222 -6.34 -15.75 4.55
N THR A 223 -5.73 -16.89 4.29
CA THR A 223 -5.48 -17.93 5.31
C THR A 223 -4.13 -17.78 5.99
N ARG A 224 -3.37 -16.70 5.73
CA ARG A 224 -2.05 -16.51 6.33
C ARG A 224 -2.19 -16.28 7.83
N ASP A 225 -1.55 -17.14 8.59
CA ASP A 225 -1.31 -16.95 10.01
C ASP A 225 0.14 -16.49 10.20
N LEU A 226 0.31 -15.32 10.80
CA LEU A 226 1.61 -14.65 10.90
C LEU A 226 2.03 -14.62 12.36
N ARG A 227 3.14 -15.31 12.63
CA ARG A 227 3.78 -15.28 13.95
C ARG A 227 4.21 -13.85 14.29
N HIS A 228 4.01 -13.49 15.54
CA HIS A 228 4.49 -12.24 16.11
C HIS A 228 4.75 -12.42 17.60
N ASP A 229 5.59 -11.55 18.14
CA ASP A 229 5.86 -11.51 19.56
C ASP A 229 4.61 -11.04 20.32
N PRO A 230 4.32 -11.58 21.52
CA PRO A 230 3.14 -11.20 22.29
C PRO A 230 3.06 -9.70 22.62
N ASP A 231 4.21 -9.02 22.70
CA ASP A 231 4.35 -7.60 22.99
C ASP A 231 4.68 -6.74 21.75
N PHE A 232 4.47 -7.27 20.54
CA PHE A 232 4.74 -6.57 19.29
C PHE A 232 4.02 -5.21 19.24
N PRO A 233 4.74 -4.09 19.00
CA PRO A 233 4.22 -2.76 19.30
C PRO A 233 3.27 -2.18 18.23
N LEU A 234 3.28 -2.69 16.99
CA LEU A 234 2.40 -2.19 15.92
C LEU A 234 1.03 -2.87 16.00
N THR A 235 0.18 -2.38 16.91
CA THR A 235 -1.11 -3.00 17.24
C THR A 235 -2.10 -3.04 16.07
N LEU A 236 -2.02 -2.12 15.11
CA LEU A 236 -2.86 -2.15 13.90
C LEU A 236 -2.66 -3.43 13.09
N VAL A 237 -1.42 -3.92 12.98
CA VAL A 237 -1.04 -5.06 12.14
C VAL A 237 -1.85 -6.31 12.51
N PHE A 238 -1.97 -6.56 13.81
CA PHE A 238 -2.61 -7.76 14.37
C PHE A 238 -3.97 -7.53 15.02
N GLY A 239 -4.45 -6.27 15.05
CA GLY A 239 -5.77 -5.89 15.55
C GLY A 239 -6.91 -6.34 14.65
N MET A 240 -7.10 -7.65 14.46
CA MET A 240 -8.11 -8.22 13.57
C MET A 240 -9.53 -7.78 13.96
N SER A 241 -10.30 -7.38 12.95
CA SER A 241 -11.71 -7.03 13.10
C SER A 241 -12.62 -8.27 13.06
N ASP A 242 -13.89 -8.08 13.42
CA ASP A 242 -14.93 -9.11 13.32
C ASP A 242 -15.47 -9.29 11.88
N PHE A 243 -14.85 -8.64 10.89
CA PHE A 243 -15.26 -8.66 9.49
C PHE A 243 -14.11 -9.07 8.58
N ARG A 244 -14.49 -9.73 7.48
CA ARG A 244 -13.62 -10.02 6.35
C ARG A 244 -14.18 -9.37 5.10
N TYR A 245 -13.32 -8.81 4.27
CA TYR A 245 -13.74 -8.28 2.98
C TYR A 245 -13.83 -9.43 1.96
N THR A 246 -14.77 -9.33 1.02
CA THR A 246 -14.90 -10.25 -0.12
C THR A 246 -14.38 -9.63 -1.41
N GLN A 247 -14.37 -8.29 -1.48
CA GLN A 247 -13.81 -7.54 -2.58
C GLN A 247 -12.66 -6.66 -2.08
N PRO A 248 -11.48 -6.68 -2.70
CA PRO A 248 -10.27 -6.01 -2.20
C PRO A 248 -10.27 -4.53 -2.56
N TRP A 249 -11.28 -3.80 -2.10
CA TRP A 249 -11.36 -2.35 -2.23
C TRP A 249 -12.21 -1.77 -1.12
N TYR A 250 -11.95 -0.51 -0.79
CA TYR A 250 -12.69 0.23 0.21
C TYR A 250 -12.66 1.72 -0.10
N TYR A 251 -13.50 2.49 0.58
CA TYR A 251 -13.44 3.94 0.51
C TYR A 251 -13.77 4.58 1.86
N GLY A 252 -13.27 5.79 2.06
CA GLY A 252 -13.73 6.70 3.10
C GLY A 252 -14.21 8.01 2.46
N ILE A 253 -15.00 8.78 3.21
CA ILE A 253 -15.60 10.03 2.74
C ILE A 253 -15.03 11.21 3.54
N SER A 254 -14.60 12.25 2.85
CA SER A 254 -14.15 13.50 3.44
C SER A 254 -14.64 14.66 2.59
N ARG A 255 -15.39 15.59 3.20
CA ARG A 255 -15.79 16.88 2.60
C ARG A 255 -16.53 16.71 1.25
N GLY A 256 -17.43 15.73 1.18
CA GLY A 256 -18.19 15.42 -0.04
C GLY A 256 -17.41 14.68 -1.13
N MET A 257 -16.19 14.21 -0.82
CA MET A 257 -15.34 13.45 -1.74
C MET A 257 -15.08 12.05 -1.17
N ALA A 258 -15.03 11.05 -2.03
CA ALA A 258 -14.60 9.70 -1.69
C ALA A 258 -13.14 9.48 -2.10
N LEU A 259 -12.32 8.99 -1.16
CA LEU A 259 -11.05 8.34 -1.50
C LEU A 259 -11.28 6.84 -1.57
N VAL A 260 -11.23 6.29 -2.77
CA VAL A 260 -11.42 4.86 -3.05
C VAL A 260 -10.06 4.22 -3.28
N GLN A 261 -9.75 3.14 -2.55
CA GLN A 261 -8.53 2.35 -2.73
C GLN A 261 -8.89 0.94 -3.21
N MET A 262 -8.35 0.54 -4.36
CA MET A 262 -8.68 -0.70 -5.07
C MET A 262 -7.42 -1.52 -5.31
N PHE A 263 -7.40 -2.78 -4.91
CA PHE A 263 -6.22 -3.65 -4.97
C PHE A 263 -6.48 -4.87 -5.85
N ARG A 264 -5.45 -5.51 -6.39
CA ARG A 264 -5.66 -6.81 -7.07
C ARG A 264 -6.03 -7.89 -6.05
N PRO A 265 -6.98 -8.79 -6.32
CA PRO A 265 -7.30 -9.90 -5.41
C PRO A 265 -6.11 -10.79 -5.05
N GLN A 266 -5.19 -11.00 -6.00
CA GLN A 266 -4.01 -11.85 -5.82
C GLN A 266 -2.99 -11.30 -4.80
N ASP A 267 -2.98 -9.98 -4.57
CA ASP A 267 -2.03 -9.34 -3.64
C ASP A 267 -2.45 -9.55 -2.18
N LYS A 268 -3.71 -9.97 -1.93
CA LYS A 268 -4.29 -10.27 -0.62
C LYS A 268 -3.98 -9.19 0.42
N ILE A 269 -4.16 -7.93 0.06
CA ILE A 269 -3.90 -6.79 0.95
C ILE A 269 -4.74 -6.89 2.22
N ARG A 270 -4.23 -6.53 3.39
CA ARG A 270 -5.10 -6.34 4.58
C ARG A 270 -5.50 -4.89 4.64
N ILE A 271 -6.80 -4.62 4.74
CA ILE A 271 -7.32 -3.26 4.92
C ILE A 271 -7.15 -2.92 6.40
N SER A 272 -6.60 -1.76 6.71
CA SER A 272 -6.41 -1.30 8.08
C SER A 272 -6.98 0.10 8.26
N GLN A 273 -7.30 0.46 9.49
CA GLN A 273 -7.75 1.81 9.80
C GLN A 273 -7.43 2.19 11.24
N SER A 274 -7.29 3.49 11.47
CA SER A 274 -7.16 4.06 12.80
C SER A 274 -8.07 5.28 12.95
N PRO A 275 -8.79 5.45 14.07
CA PRO A 275 -9.61 6.65 14.27
C PRO A 275 -8.77 7.89 14.64
N SER A 276 -7.46 7.71 14.88
CA SER A 276 -6.58 8.74 15.41
C SER A 276 -5.17 8.71 14.83
N GLY A 277 -4.94 8.03 13.70
CA GLY A 277 -3.60 7.82 13.14
C GLY A 277 -2.90 9.13 12.77
N GLY A 278 -3.65 10.14 12.31
CA GLY A 278 -3.14 11.50 12.04
C GLY A 278 -3.27 12.47 13.22
N GLY A 279 -3.59 11.97 14.41
CA GLY A 279 -3.96 12.77 15.59
C GLY A 279 -5.47 12.91 15.79
N SER A 280 -5.86 13.71 16.78
CA SER A 280 -7.29 13.88 17.16
C SER A 280 -8.11 14.43 15.98
N GLY A 281 -9.17 13.69 15.61
CA GLY A 281 -10.05 14.02 14.49
C GLY A 281 -9.47 13.70 13.11
N ASN A 282 -8.28 13.11 13.02
CA ASN A 282 -7.63 12.73 11.77
C ASN A 282 -7.45 11.20 11.73
N PRO A 283 -8.35 10.46 11.07
CA PRO A 283 -8.19 9.02 10.95
C PRO A 283 -7.05 8.68 10.00
N ALA A 284 -6.67 7.41 9.98
CA ALA A 284 -5.80 6.85 8.97
C ALA A 284 -6.53 5.72 8.24
N TRP A 285 -6.50 5.76 6.91
CA TRP A 285 -7.11 4.79 6.00
C TRP A 285 -6.02 3.99 5.29
N ASP A 286 -5.73 2.83 5.86
CA ASP A 286 -4.42 2.19 5.76
C ASP A 286 -4.52 0.83 5.08
N PHE A 287 -3.37 0.26 4.73
CA PHE A 287 -3.34 -1.12 4.25
C PHE A 287 -1.98 -1.78 4.47
N GLN A 288 -1.99 -3.12 4.38
CA GLN A 288 -0.80 -3.95 4.58
C GLN A 288 -0.54 -4.85 3.38
N PHE A 289 0.72 -4.97 2.98
CA PHE A 289 1.19 -6.00 2.06
C PHE A 289 2.09 -6.99 2.82
N LEU A 290 1.84 -8.28 2.66
CA LEU A 290 2.47 -9.33 3.44
C LEU A 290 3.06 -10.38 2.49
N VAL A 291 4.37 -10.62 2.61
CA VAL A 291 5.12 -11.57 1.80
C VAL A 291 5.58 -12.73 2.70
N PRO A 292 4.83 -13.84 2.77
CA PRO A 292 5.29 -15.04 3.45
C PRO A 292 6.38 -15.76 2.65
N ASP A 293 7.21 -16.55 3.34
CA ASP A 293 8.22 -17.43 2.75
C ASP A 293 9.13 -16.70 1.76
N TYR A 294 9.55 -15.50 2.16
CA TYR A 294 10.34 -14.63 1.30
C TYR A 294 11.70 -15.26 0.99
N ARG A 295 12.29 -14.88 -0.15
CA ARG A 295 13.63 -15.29 -0.56
C ARG A 295 14.47 -14.06 -0.83
N VAL A 296 15.67 -14.04 -0.27
CA VAL A 296 16.65 -12.98 -0.53
C VAL A 296 16.94 -12.89 -2.03
N GLY A 297 16.90 -11.68 -2.56
CA GLY A 297 17.11 -11.39 -3.99
C GLY A 297 15.88 -11.61 -4.88
N GLN A 298 14.79 -12.21 -4.36
CA GLN A 298 13.54 -12.35 -5.11
C GLN A 298 12.74 -11.04 -5.07
N ARG A 299 12.18 -10.64 -6.21
CA ARG A 299 11.29 -9.47 -6.30
C ARG A 299 9.86 -9.83 -5.92
N TYR A 300 9.23 -8.95 -5.17
CA TYR A 300 7.81 -8.99 -4.81
C TYR A 300 7.14 -7.69 -5.24
N GLN A 301 5.83 -7.72 -5.47
CA GLN A 301 5.09 -6.54 -5.89
C GLN A 301 3.61 -6.59 -5.53
N PHE A 302 2.98 -5.42 -5.43
CA PHE A 302 1.52 -5.26 -5.55
C PHE A 302 1.19 -4.15 -6.54
N VAL A 303 -0.04 -4.15 -7.04
CA VAL A 303 -0.58 -3.04 -7.83
C VAL A 303 -1.94 -2.64 -7.28
N MET A 304 -2.15 -1.34 -7.10
CA MET A 304 -3.41 -0.78 -6.69
C MET A 304 -3.80 0.42 -7.54
N ARG A 305 -5.06 0.83 -7.44
CA ARG A 305 -5.54 2.11 -7.96
C ARG A 305 -6.25 2.89 -6.86
N ALA A 306 -6.06 4.21 -6.85
CA ALA A 306 -6.76 5.12 -5.97
C ALA A 306 -7.56 6.14 -6.79
N ALA A 307 -8.84 6.31 -6.48
CA ALA A 307 -9.69 7.32 -7.10
C ALA A 307 -10.11 8.36 -6.03
N TYR A 308 -10.05 9.63 -6.40
CA TYR A 308 -10.55 10.73 -5.57
C TYR A 308 -11.62 11.48 -6.34
N LEU A 309 -12.89 11.27 -5.97
CA LEU A 309 -14.04 11.70 -6.76
C LEU A 309 -15.18 12.24 -5.89
N PRO A 310 -16.08 13.08 -6.43
CA PRO A 310 -17.27 13.52 -5.72
C PRO A 310 -18.11 12.34 -5.25
N PHE A 311 -18.55 12.36 -4.00
CA PHE A 311 -19.36 11.30 -3.41
C PHE A 311 -20.84 11.67 -3.48
N GLU A 312 -21.62 10.82 -4.15
CA GLU A 312 -23.08 10.92 -4.17
C GLU A 312 -23.75 9.75 -3.44
N SER A 313 -23.30 8.52 -3.72
CA SER A 313 -23.82 7.31 -3.08
C SER A 313 -22.85 6.12 -3.22
N PRO A 314 -23.02 5.04 -2.43
CA PRO A 314 -22.26 3.80 -2.62
C PRO A 314 -22.41 3.21 -4.03
N GLU A 315 -23.59 3.30 -4.64
CA GLU A 315 -23.86 2.83 -6.00
C GLU A 315 -23.09 3.64 -7.04
N GLN A 316 -23.02 4.97 -6.86
CA GLN A 316 -22.25 5.85 -7.73
C GLN A 316 -20.75 5.52 -7.65
N VAL A 317 -20.19 5.36 -6.45
CA VAL A 317 -18.78 4.95 -6.27
C VAL A 317 -18.52 3.58 -6.92
N THR A 318 -19.43 2.63 -6.72
CA THR A 318 -19.35 1.28 -7.31
C THR A 318 -19.33 1.33 -8.83
N ALA A 319 -20.18 2.15 -9.45
CA ALA A 319 -20.25 2.31 -10.89
C ALA A 319 -19.02 3.02 -11.45
N ALA A 320 -18.63 4.15 -10.84
CA ALA A 320 -17.48 4.96 -11.26
C ALA A 320 -16.16 4.18 -11.23
N THR A 321 -15.99 3.27 -10.26
CA THR A 321 -14.76 2.50 -10.09
C THR A 321 -14.74 1.16 -10.79
N ARG A 322 -15.86 0.72 -11.39
CA ARG A 322 -16.01 -0.63 -11.97
C ARG A 322 -14.90 -0.98 -12.95
N ARG A 323 -14.63 -0.11 -13.92
CA ARG A 323 -13.60 -0.33 -14.94
C ARG A 323 -12.20 -0.54 -14.33
N HIS A 324 -11.85 0.22 -13.29
CA HIS A 324 -10.54 0.10 -12.65
C HIS A 324 -10.44 -1.20 -11.84
N ARG A 325 -11.52 -1.61 -11.19
CA ARG A 325 -11.61 -2.91 -10.50
C ARG A 325 -11.49 -4.09 -11.46
N GLU A 326 -12.19 -4.05 -12.61
CA GLU A 326 -12.07 -5.05 -13.67
C GLU A 326 -10.62 -5.16 -14.20
N ILE A 327 -9.94 -4.03 -14.41
CA ILE A 327 -8.52 -4.01 -14.82
C ILE A 327 -7.60 -4.63 -13.76
N LEU A 328 -7.95 -4.51 -12.48
CA LEU A 328 -7.22 -5.14 -11.37
C LEU A 328 -7.61 -6.62 -11.16
N GLY A 329 -8.52 -7.16 -11.97
CA GLY A 329 -8.93 -8.57 -11.95
C GLY A 329 -9.98 -8.91 -10.88
N HIS A 330 -10.85 -7.95 -10.53
CA HIS A 330 -12.00 -8.17 -9.63
C HIS A 330 -13.08 -9.03 -10.27
#